data_AF-A0A6S7I507-F1
#
_entry.id   AF-A0A6S7I507-F1
#
_cell.length_a   1.000
_cell.length_b   1.000
_cell.length_c   1.000
_cell.angle_alpha   90.00
_cell.angle_beta   90.00
_cell.angle_gamma   90.00
#
_symmetry.space_group_name_H-M   'P 1'
#
loop_
_entity.id
_entity.type
_entity.pdbx_description
1 polymer ?
#
loop_
_entity_poly.entity_id
_entity_poly.type
_entity_poly.pdbx_seq_one_letter_code
_entity_poly.pdbx_strand_id
1 'polypeptide(L)'
;MNVMNVYAPTLGLDRKTFFDSLWHYKTGDNNIILGGDINCIENTLLDKVGGNPLSGTVGFDELRDFTEQHYLGDIWRVNHPQDCTFMWNTSDFSIWSHLDRWYVPDAERNTATSHIQARPHSDHALVDLKVELCDDRKRGKGVWKLNNSILQDETFPHAVRTFWSFWQQCKADFYSPAEWWDAAKEHLKRIAIRHLVTKPQPMPTRGATLGQTDEHT
;
A
#
# COMPACT_ATOMS: atom_id res chain seq x y z
N MET A 1 5.12 4.32 4.51
CA MET A 1 5.10 2.85 4.51
C MET A 1 4.19 2.42 3.39
N ASN A 2 4.71 1.63 2.46
CA ASN A 2 3.97 1.04 1.36
C ASN A 2 3.65 -0.42 1.74
N VAL A 3 2.49 -0.90 1.36
CA VAL A 3 2.16 -2.34 1.47
C VAL A 3 1.91 -2.83 0.06
N MET A 4 2.67 -3.84 -0.36
CA MET A 4 2.59 -4.47 -1.67
C MET A 4 2.07 -5.90 -1.47
N ASN A 5 0.86 -6.16 -1.97
CA ASN A 5 0.29 -7.50 -2.01
C ASN A 5 0.50 -8.10 -3.40
N VAL A 6 1.08 -9.29 -3.49
CA VAL A 6 1.39 -9.96 -4.76
C VAL A 6 0.66 -11.29 -4.88
N TYR A 7 0.37 -11.66 -6.13
CA TYR A 7 -0.05 -13.00 -6.51
C TYR A 7 0.85 -13.42 -7.67
N ALA A 8 1.96 -14.07 -7.36
CA ALA A 8 2.97 -14.38 -8.36
C ALA A 8 2.54 -15.59 -9.23
N PRO A 9 2.95 -15.65 -10.51
CA PRO A 9 2.67 -16.79 -11.37
C PRO A 9 3.24 -18.12 -10.85
N THR A 10 2.57 -19.22 -11.17
CA THR A 10 3.05 -20.58 -10.86
C THR A 10 4.11 -21.06 -11.85
N LEU A 11 4.08 -20.57 -13.10
CA LEU A 11 5.09 -20.90 -14.12
C LEU A 11 6.40 -20.16 -13.86
N GLY A 12 7.53 -20.88 -13.88
CA GLY A 12 8.82 -20.35 -13.47
C GLY A 12 9.31 -19.12 -14.23
N LEU A 13 9.21 -19.13 -15.57
CA LEU A 13 9.68 -17.99 -16.39
C LEU A 13 8.79 -16.75 -16.21
N ASP A 14 7.49 -16.94 -16.09
CA ASP A 14 6.54 -15.86 -15.81
C ASP A 14 6.77 -15.30 -14.41
N ARG A 15 7.05 -16.15 -13.42
CA ARG A 15 7.36 -15.74 -12.05
C ARG A 15 8.65 -14.93 -11.96
N LYS A 16 9.71 -15.37 -12.65
CA LYS A 16 10.95 -14.60 -12.79
C LYS A 16 10.66 -13.19 -13.34
N THR A 17 9.98 -13.13 -14.48
CA THR A 17 9.61 -11.85 -15.13
C THR A 17 8.73 -10.98 -14.22
N PHE A 18 7.82 -11.61 -13.47
CA PHE A 18 6.98 -10.93 -12.50
C PHE A 18 7.79 -10.31 -11.36
N PHE A 19 8.74 -11.04 -10.78
CA PHE A 19 9.59 -10.50 -9.72
C PHE A 19 10.53 -9.39 -10.20
N ASP A 20 11.08 -9.52 -11.41
CA ASP A 20 11.82 -8.43 -12.07
C ASP A 20 10.99 -7.16 -12.25
N SER A 21 9.65 -7.26 -12.31
CA SER A 21 8.78 -6.10 -12.46
C SER A 21 8.47 -5.37 -11.15
N LEU A 22 8.76 -5.95 -9.98
CA LEU A 22 8.37 -5.38 -8.67
C LEU A 22 8.96 -3.98 -8.44
N TRP A 23 10.13 -3.70 -8.99
CA TRP A 23 10.81 -2.40 -8.91
C TRP A 23 9.94 -1.25 -9.43
N HIS A 24 9.09 -1.50 -10.42
CA HIS A 24 8.21 -0.49 -11.02
C HIS A 24 7.05 -0.08 -10.11
N TYR A 25 6.70 -0.92 -9.13
CA TYR A 25 5.55 -0.71 -8.26
C TYR A 25 5.92 -0.08 -6.91
N LYS A 26 7.22 0.04 -6.60
CA LYS A 26 7.66 0.75 -5.40
C LYS A 26 7.54 2.26 -5.60
N THR A 27 6.67 2.90 -4.83
CA THR A 27 6.48 4.36 -4.88
C THR A 27 7.27 5.08 -3.80
N GLY A 28 8.20 5.96 -4.23
CA GLY A 28 8.98 6.82 -3.33
C GLY A 28 9.95 6.06 -2.41
N ASP A 29 10.53 6.77 -1.45
CA ASP A 29 11.60 6.26 -0.57
C ASP A 29 11.10 5.62 0.73
N ASN A 30 9.79 5.41 0.86
CA ASN A 30 9.21 4.80 2.04
C ASN A 30 9.60 3.31 2.16
N ASN A 31 9.75 2.82 3.40
CA ASN A 31 9.78 1.39 3.70
C ASN A 31 8.57 0.67 3.08
N ILE A 32 8.77 -0.59 2.70
CA ILE A 32 7.78 -1.46 2.05
C ILE A 32 7.57 -2.73 2.87
N ILE A 33 6.32 -3.12 3.06
CA ILE A 33 5.96 -4.49 3.46
C ILE A 33 5.49 -5.20 2.20
N LEU A 34 6.07 -6.35 1.90
CA LEU A 34 5.69 -7.22 0.79
C LEU A 34 4.95 -8.42 1.35
N GLY A 35 3.87 -8.86 0.73
CA GLY A 35 3.27 -10.15 1.08
C GLY A 35 2.27 -10.64 0.06
N GLY A 36 1.69 -11.81 0.33
CA GLY A 36 0.71 -12.46 -0.55
C GLY A 36 1.14 -13.87 -0.94
N ASP A 37 0.55 -14.39 -2.02
CA ASP A 37 0.93 -15.68 -2.59
C ASP A 37 2.15 -15.50 -3.49
N ILE A 38 3.31 -15.85 -2.94
CA ILE A 38 4.60 -15.66 -3.58
C ILE A 38 4.84 -16.74 -4.64
N ASN A 39 4.15 -17.89 -4.58
CA ASN A 39 4.37 -19.02 -5.49
C ASN A 39 5.85 -19.40 -5.72
N CYS A 40 6.74 -19.09 -4.77
CA CYS A 40 8.18 -19.29 -4.87
C CYS A 40 8.74 -20.00 -3.63
N ILE A 41 9.53 -21.04 -3.85
CA ILE A 41 10.19 -21.82 -2.80
C ILE A 41 11.58 -21.24 -2.56
N GLU A 42 11.86 -20.81 -1.32
CA GLU A 42 13.18 -20.29 -0.92
C GLU A 42 14.07 -21.40 -0.37
N ASN A 43 13.55 -22.19 0.56
CA ASN A 43 14.29 -23.30 1.16
C ASN A 43 13.59 -24.62 0.84
N THR A 44 14.08 -25.36 -0.15
CA THR A 44 13.49 -26.64 -0.56
C THR A 44 13.47 -27.71 0.53
N LEU A 45 14.26 -27.57 1.60
CA LEU A 45 14.29 -28.52 2.72
C LEU A 45 13.21 -28.23 3.76
N LEU A 46 12.79 -26.98 3.90
CA LEU A 46 11.83 -26.54 4.94
C LEU A 46 10.47 -26.13 4.35
N ASP A 47 10.46 -25.61 3.13
CA ASP A 47 9.30 -24.99 2.49
C ASP A 47 8.56 -25.92 1.53
N LYS A 48 9.07 -27.13 1.31
CA LYS A 48 8.46 -28.09 0.38
C LYS A 48 8.63 -29.53 0.84
N VAL A 49 7.53 -30.28 0.77
CA VAL A 49 7.53 -31.74 0.94
C VAL A 49 6.75 -32.38 -0.20
N GLY A 50 7.29 -33.47 -0.74
CA GLY A 50 6.67 -34.22 -1.83
C GLY A 50 6.88 -33.59 -3.22
N GLY A 51 6.57 -34.37 -4.26
CA GLY A 51 6.77 -33.98 -5.66
C GLY A 51 8.24 -33.72 -6.02
N ASN A 52 8.45 -32.88 -7.03
CA ASN A 52 9.79 -32.44 -7.41
C ASN A 52 10.28 -31.30 -6.47
N PRO A 53 11.38 -31.48 -5.71
CA PRO A 53 11.90 -30.49 -4.78
C PRO A 53 12.28 -29.16 -5.45
N LEU A 54 12.67 -29.18 -6.72
CA LEU A 54 13.05 -27.99 -7.47
C LEU A 54 11.86 -27.25 -8.09
N SER A 55 10.65 -27.81 -8.01
CA SER A 55 9.46 -27.14 -8.51
C SER A 55 9.11 -25.96 -7.62
N GLY A 56 9.03 -24.77 -8.23
CA GLY A 56 8.75 -23.52 -7.54
C GLY A 56 9.97 -22.68 -7.18
N THR A 57 11.21 -23.11 -7.49
CA THR A 57 12.43 -22.33 -7.15
C THR A 57 12.81 -21.27 -8.18
N VAL A 58 12.39 -21.42 -9.44
CA VAL A 58 12.65 -20.40 -10.48
C VAL A 58 11.99 -19.08 -10.08
N GLY A 59 12.69 -17.96 -10.17
CA GLY A 59 12.25 -16.66 -9.65
C GLY A 59 12.81 -16.30 -8.28
N PHE A 60 13.43 -17.27 -7.58
CA PHE A 60 13.97 -17.03 -6.24
C PHE A 60 15.06 -15.96 -6.22
N ASP A 61 15.97 -15.98 -7.18
CA ASP A 61 17.07 -15.00 -7.23
C ASP A 61 16.52 -13.58 -7.39
N GLU A 62 15.53 -13.37 -8.27
CA GLU A 62 14.91 -12.07 -8.49
C GLU A 62 14.13 -11.58 -7.25
N LEU A 63 13.42 -12.48 -6.58
CA LEU A 63 12.74 -12.19 -5.32
C LEU A 63 13.75 -11.83 -4.23
N ARG A 64 14.85 -12.60 -4.10
CA ARG A 64 15.92 -12.37 -3.13
C ARG A 64 16.57 -11.02 -3.35
N ASP A 65 16.92 -10.69 -4.60
CA ASP A 65 17.56 -9.42 -4.92
C ASP A 65 16.65 -8.24 -4.53
N PHE A 66 15.34 -8.36 -4.77
CA PHE A 66 14.36 -7.34 -4.35
C PHE A 66 14.24 -7.22 -2.82
N THR A 67 14.14 -8.35 -2.11
CA THR A 67 13.98 -8.34 -0.65
C THR A 67 15.26 -7.89 0.06
N GLU A 68 16.44 -8.33 -0.37
CA GLU A 68 17.73 -7.91 0.18
C GLU A 68 18.00 -6.43 0.00
N GLN A 69 17.77 -5.88 -1.20
CA GLN A 69 17.96 -4.45 -1.48
C GLN A 69 17.03 -3.55 -0.65
N HIS A 70 15.90 -4.10 -0.19
CA HIS A 70 14.94 -3.40 0.66
C HIS A 70 15.02 -3.82 2.14
N TYR A 71 16.02 -4.63 2.52
CA TYR A 71 16.22 -5.13 3.88
C TYR A 71 14.97 -5.80 4.46
N LEU A 72 14.31 -6.63 3.63
CA LEU A 72 13.09 -7.33 3.99
C LEU A 72 13.42 -8.78 4.37
N GLY A 73 12.84 -9.25 5.48
CA GLY A 73 12.90 -10.65 5.89
C GLY A 73 11.52 -11.27 5.99
N ASP A 74 11.37 -12.53 5.57
CA ASP A 74 10.15 -13.31 5.84
C ASP A 74 9.97 -13.45 7.35
N ILE A 75 8.95 -12.79 7.89
CA ILE A 75 8.74 -12.71 9.34
C ILE A 75 8.42 -14.07 9.94
N TRP A 76 7.76 -14.96 9.21
CA TRP A 76 7.48 -16.31 9.72
C TRP A 76 8.78 -17.08 9.87
N ARG A 77 9.59 -17.16 8.81
CA ARG A 77 10.88 -17.87 8.84
C ARG A 77 11.86 -17.27 9.84
N VAL A 78 11.87 -15.95 10.04
CA VAL A 78 12.68 -15.31 11.08
C VAL A 78 12.30 -15.82 12.48
N ASN A 79 11.00 -15.93 12.78
CA ASN A 79 10.52 -16.38 14.08
C ASN A 79 10.57 -17.92 14.23
N HIS A 80 10.56 -18.65 13.11
CA HIS A 80 10.47 -20.11 13.03
C HIS A 80 11.55 -20.68 12.08
N PRO A 81 12.84 -20.57 12.43
CA PRO A 81 13.95 -20.82 11.50
C PRO A 81 14.09 -22.28 11.06
N GLN A 82 13.53 -23.23 11.82
CA GLN A 82 13.67 -24.67 11.58
C GLN A 82 12.32 -25.38 11.40
N ASP A 83 11.20 -24.64 11.46
CA ASP A 83 9.89 -25.26 11.41
C ASP A 83 9.51 -25.57 9.95
N CYS A 84 9.09 -26.81 9.71
CA CYS A 84 8.49 -27.24 8.45
C CYS A 84 6.97 -27.00 8.50
N THR A 85 6.57 -25.76 8.29
CA THR A 85 5.16 -25.37 8.23
C THR A 85 4.76 -25.02 6.81
N PHE A 86 3.63 -25.57 6.37
CA PHE A 86 3.13 -25.42 5.00
C PHE A 86 1.79 -24.70 5.01
N MET A 87 1.55 -23.91 3.97
CA MET A 87 0.31 -23.15 3.82
C MET A 87 -0.55 -23.71 2.69
N TRP A 88 0.08 -24.29 1.67
CA TRP A 88 -0.60 -24.88 0.53
C TRP A 88 -0.39 -26.39 0.47
N ASN A 89 -1.40 -27.13 0.03
CA ASN A 89 -1.29 -28.56 -0.29
C ASN A 89 -2.15 -28.97 -1.49
N THR A 90 -1.76 -30.06 -2.16
CA THR A 90 -2.61 -30.70 -3.16
C THR A 90 -3.82 -31.37 -2.52
N SER A 91 -4.89 -31.56 -3.28
CA SER A 91 -6.12 -32.20 -2.79
C SER A 91 -5.93 -33.65 -2.30
N ASP A 92 -4.88 -34.32 -2.75
CA ASP A 92 -4.47 -35.66 -2.31
C ASP A 92 -3.38 -35.65 -1.22
N PHE A 93 -2.98 -34.46 -0.74
CA PHE A 93 -1.94 -34.23 0.25
C PHE A 93 -0.55 -34.81 -0.11
N SER A 94 -0.31 -35.07 -1.40
CA SER A 94 0.98 -35.58 -1.88
C SER A 94 2.08 -34.51 -1.93
N ILE A 95 1.69 -33.23 -1.99
CA ILE A 95 2.62 -32.09 -2.02
C ILE A 95 2.16 -31.05 -1.01
N TRP A 96 3.12 -30.51 -0.26
CA TRP A 96 2.94 -29.42 0.68
C TRP A 96 3.96 -28.33 0.39
N SER A 97 3.54 -27.07 0.44
CA SER A 97 4.42 -25.94 0.15
C SER A 97 4.10 -24.71 1.00
N HIS A 98 5.15 -23.97 1.37
CA HIS A 98 5.06 -22.68 2.04
C HIS A 98 5.16 -21.58 0.97
N LEU A 99 4.01 -21.05 0.54
CA LEU A 99 3.91 -20.13 -0.59
C LEU A 99 3.42 -18.72 -0.20
N ASP A 100 2.61 -18.62 0.86
CA ASP A 100 2.05 -17.36 1.33
C ASP A 100 2.97 -16.71 2.36
N ARG A 101 3.51 -15.51 2.11
CA ARG A 101 4.49 -14.90 3.03
C ARG A 101 4.26 -13.43 3.28
N TRP A 102 4.85 -12.96 4.37
CA TRP A 102 5.01 -11.54 4.67
C TRP A 102 6.50 -11.23 4.86
N TYR A 103 7.05 -10.38 4.01
CA TYR A 103 8.37 -9.79 4.20
C TYR A 103 8.22 -8.41 4.82
N VAL A 104 8.86 -8.24 5.98
CA VAL A 104 8.84 -6.99 6.73
C VAL A 104 10.24 -6.37 6.74
N PRO A 105 10.37 -5.04 6.73
CA PRO A 105 11.68 -4.42 6.85
C PRO A 105 12.32 -4.70 8.21
N ASP A 106 13.64 -4.73 8.22
CA ASP A 106 14.43 -4.97 9.44
C ASP A 106 14.11 -4.01 10.58
N ALA A 107 13.77 -2.76 10.25
CA ALA A 107 13.38 -1.74 11.25
C ALA A 107 12.11 -2.11 12.02
N GLU A 108 11.21 -2.89 11.40
CA GLU A 108 9.95 -3.33 12.00
C GLU A 108 9.99 -4.82 12.44
N ARG A 109 11.12 -5.51 12.26
CA ARG A 109 11.25 -6.95 12.55
C ARG A 109 10.88 -7.31 13.99
N ASN A 110 11.37 -6.54 14.97
CA ASN A 110 11.15 -6.83 16.39
C ASN A 110 9.71 -6.56 16.85
N THR A 111 8.93 -5.83 16.07
CA THR A 111 7.53 -5.48 16.37
C THR A 111 6.54 -6.20 15.47
N ALA A 112 7.04 -7.08 14.60
CA ALA A 112 6.24 -7.86 13.67
C ALA A 112 6.05 -9.29 14.18
N THR A 113 4.83 -9.80 14.08
CA THR A 113 4.48 -11.19 14.36
C THR A 113 3.59 -11.71 13.24
N SER A 114 3.71 -13.00 12.94
CA SER A 114 2.86 -13.68 11.97
C SER A 114 2.37 -15.00 12.53
N HIS A 115 1.11 -15.33 12.24
CA HIS A 115 0.52 -16.61 12.56
C HIS A 115 -0.08 -17.28 11.33
N ILE A 116 0.01 -18.61 11.30
CA ILE A 116 -0.58 -19.44 10.26
C ILE A 116 -1.83 -20.11 10.84
N GLN A 117 -2.95 -19.98 10.14
CA GLN A 117 -4.22 -20.56 10.55
C GLN A 117 -4.82 -21.38 9.41
N ALA A 118 -5.06 -22.66 9.66
CA ALA A 118 -5.74 -23.51 8.69
C ALA A 118 -7.13 -22.95 8.31
N ARG A 119 -7.51 -23.11 7.03
CA ARG A 119 -8.80 -22.69 6.50
C ARG A 119 -9.46 -23.86 5.78
N PRO A 120 -10.50 -24.49 6.36
CA PRO A 120 -11.10 -25.72 5.81
C PRO A 120 -11.72 -25.57 4.41
N HIS A 121 -11.93 -24.34 3.96
CA HIS A 121 -12.55 -24.02 2.68
C HIS A 121 -11.56 -23.52 1.62
N SER A 122 -10.26 -23.65 1.88
CA SER A 122 -9.18 -23.31 0.95
C SER A 122 -8.07 -24.34 1.05
N ASP A 123 -7.40 -24.58 -0.06
CA ASP A 123 -6.13 -25.28 -0.13
C ASP A 123 -4.97 -24.45 0.46
N HIS A 124 -5.18 -23.16 0.70
CA HIS A 124 -4.27 -22.25 1.41
C HIS A 124 -4.69 -22.02 2.87
N ALA A 125 -3.69 -21.95 3.76
CA ALA A 125 -3.83 -21.43 5.11
C ALA A 125 -3.83 -19.89 5.10
N LEU A 126 -4.51 -19.28 6.07
CA LEU A 126 -4.36 -17.84 6.28
C LEU A 126 -3.00 -17.57 6.93
N VAL A 127 -2.26 -16.61 6.39
CA VAL A 127 -1.05 -16.06 6.99
C VAL A 127 -1.32 -14.62 7.41
N ASP A 128 -1.45 -14.39 8.71
CA ASP A 128 -1.65 -13.05 9.25
C ASP A 128 -0.32 -12.34 9.51
N LEU A 129 -0.39 -11.01 9.52
CA LEU A 129 0.70 -10.13 9.92
C LEU A 129 0.14 -9.09 10.89
N LYS A 130 0.76 -9.02 12.07
CA LYS A 130 0.61 -7.89 12.98
C LYS A 130 1.97 -7.19 13.06
N VAL A 131 2.00 -5.88 12.83
CA VAL A 131 3.22 -5.08 12.93
C VAL A 131 2.92 -3.76 13.63
N GLU A 132 3.72 -3.42 14.63
CA GLU A 132 3.66 -2.11 15.28
C GLU A 132 4.66 -1.19 14.59
N LEU A 133 4.14 -0.18 13.90
CA LEU A 133 4.96 0.79 13.18
C LEU A 133 5.52 1.80 14.18
N CYS A 134 6.83 2.04 14.14
CA CYS A 134 7.46 3.02 15.03
C CYS A 134 6.83 4.41 14.89
N ASP A 135 6.44 5.02 16.02
CA ASP A 135 5.60 6.22 16.12
C ASP A 135 6.39 7.54 15.86
N ASP A 136 7.71 7.45 15.65
CA ASP A 136 8.57 8.59 15.30
C ASP A 136 8.31 9.16 13.89
N ARG A 137 7.40 8.52 13.13
CA ARG A 137 6.94 9.07 11.86
C ARG A 137 6.09 10.29 12.14
N LYS A 138 6.69 11.48 11.99
CA LYS A 138 5.95 12.77 12.04
C LYS A 138 4.67 12.62 11.25
N ARG A 139 3.53 12.65 11.94
CA ARG A 139 2.22 12.63 11.33
C ARG A 139 2.21 13.71 10.25
N GLY A 140 2.13 13.29 8.99
CA GLY A 140 2.04 14.23 7.87
C GLY A 140 0.79 15.10 8.02
N LYS A 141 0.59 16.05 7.10
CA LYS A 141 -0.59 16.94 7.10
C LYS A 141 -1.95 16.24 6.99
N GLY A 142 -2.00 14.90 7.02
CA GLY A 142 -3.17 14.07 6.83
C GLY A 142 -3.51 13.87 5.35
N VAL A 143 -4.54 13.09 5.10
CA VAL A 143 -5.15 12.98 3.77
C VAL A 143 -5.82 14.31 3.45
N TRP A 144 -5.42 14.95 2.36
CA TRP A 144 -6.10 16.15 1.89
C TRP A 144 -7.49 15.78 1.36
N LYS A 145 -8.51 16.50 1.82
CA LYS A 145 -9.88 16.41 1.34
C LYS A 145 -10.31 17.78 0.83
N LEU A 146 -11.00 17.80 -0.32
CA LEU A 146 -11.57 19.04 -0.86
C LEU A 146 -12.64 19.56 0.10
N ASN A 147 -12.54 20.84 0.48
CA ASN A 147 -13.62 21.51 1.19
C ASN A 147 -14.72 21.87 0.20
N ASN A 148 -15.81 21.10 0.17
CA ASN A 148 -16.89 21.28 -0.82
C ASN A 148 -17.57 22.65 -0.77
N SER A 149 -17.43 23.42 0.31
CA SER A 149 -17.98 24.79 0.36
C SER A 149 -17.36 25.73 -0.69
N ILE A 150 -16.16 25.43 -1.21
CA ILE A 150 -15.55 26.24 -2.28
C ILE A 150 -16.24 26.06 -3.63
N LEU A 151 -17.05 25.01 -3.81
CA LEU A 151 -17.83 24.80 -5.02
C LEU A 151 -18.94 25.85 -5.18
N GLN A 152 -19.33 26.52 -4.08
CA GLN A 152 -20.31 27.60 -4.07
C GLN A 152 -19.71 28.95 -4.48
N ASP A 153 -18.39 29.04 -4.59
CA ASP A 153 -17.70 30.24 -5.03
C ASP A 153 -17.40 30.11 -6.53
N GLU A 154 -18.16 30.79 -7.38
CA GLU A 154 -18.07 30.69 -8.85
C GLU A 154 -16.65 30.94 -9.41
N THR A 155 -15.80 31.64 -8.65
CA THR A 155 -14.40 31.86 -9.05
C THR A 155 -13.60 30.55 -9.08
N PHE A 156 -13.91 29.60 -8.19
CA PHE A 156 -13.20 28.32 -8.12
C PHE A 156 -13.54 27.39 -9.31
N PRO A 157 -14.82 27.06 -9.62
CA PRO A 157 -15.17 26.31 -10.82
C PRO A 157 -14.67 26.97 -12.11
N HIS A 158 -14.67 28.32 -12.17
CA HIS A 158 -14.07 29.03 -13.30
C HIS A 158 -12.57 28.77 -13.44
N ALA A 159 -11.80 28.93 -12.35
CA ALA A 159 -10.36 28.65 -12.35
C ALA A 159 -10.04 27.19 -12.73
N VAL A 160 -10.84 26.23 -12.25
CA VAL A 160 -10.72 24.81 -12.61
C VAL A 160 -10.99 24.59 -14.09
N ARG A 161 -12.05 25.17 -14.66
CA ARG A 161 -12.36 25.07 -16.10
C ARG A 161 -11.26 25.67 -16.98
N THR A 162 -10.72 26.83 -16.58
CA THR A 162 -9.61 27.49 -17.29
C THR A 162 -8.35 26.62 -17.25
N PHE A 163 -7.98 26.12 -16.07
CA PHE A 163 -6.86 25.18 -15.93
C PHE A 163 -7.08 23.93 -16.79
N TRP A 164 -8.25 23.32 -16.73
CA TRP A 164 -8.54 22.07 -17.43
C TRP A 164 -8.45 22.23 -18.95
N SER A 165 -8.98 23.33 -19.49
CA SER A 165 -8.94 23.62 -20.93
C SER A 165 -7.52 23.75 -21.47
N PHE A 166 -6.60 24.30 -20.66
CA PHE A 166 -5.17 24.32 -20.96
C PHE A 166 -4.54 22.93 -20.78
N TRP A 167 -4.80 22.27 -19.64
CA TRP A 167 -4.16 21.01 -19.27
C TRP A 167 -4.45 19.85 -20.24
N GLN A 168 -5.63 19.85 -20.87
CA GLN A 168 -5.97 18.89 -21.92
C GLN A 168 -5.01 18.93 -23.11
N GLN A 169 -4.41 20.08 -23.41
CA GLN A 169 -3.48 20.26 -24.52
C GLN A 169 -2.10 19.69 -24.22
N CYS A 170 -1.72 19.65 -22.93
CA CYS A 170 -0.43 19.11 -22.47
C CYS A 170 -0.37 17.59 -22.47
N LYS A 171 -1.44 16.86 -22.82
CA LYS A 171 -1.50 15.39 -22.70
C LYS A 171 -0.41 14.67 -23.51
N ALA A 172 -0.03 15.23 -24.65
CA ALA A 172 1.02 14.67 -25.51
C ALA A 172 2.44 14.83 -24.92
N ASP A 173 2.62 15.70 -23.94
CA ASP A 173 3.93 16.00 -23.34
C ASP A 173 4.31 15.00 -22.23
N PHE A 174 3.43 14.06 -21.87
CA PHE A 174 3.65 13.07 -20.81
C PHE A 174 3.87 11.68 -21.39
N TYR A 175 4.68 10.88 -20.68
CA TYR A 175 4.98 9.51 -21.08
C TYR A 175 3.75 8.59 -21.03
N SER A 176 2.84 8.84 -20.08
CA SER A 176 1.61 8.05 -19.95
C SER A 176 0.39 8.90 -19.55
N PRO A 177 -0.84 8.45 -19.90
CA PRO A 177 -2.07 9.09 -19.41
C PRO A 177 -2.20 9.09 -17.89
N ALA A 178 -1.62 8.10 -17.20
CA ALA A 178 -1.65 8.01 -15.74
C ALA A 178 -0.82 9.12 -15.10
N GLU A 179 0.40 9.33 -15.59
CA GLU A 179 1.29 10.40 -15.13
C GLU A 179 0.68 11.79 -15.39
N TRP A 180 0.14 12.00 -16.59
CA TRP A 180 -0.58 13.22 -16.95
C TRP A 180 -1.74 13.51 -15.99
N TRP A 181 -2.51 12.48 -15.62
CA TRP A 181 -3.63 12.60 -14.70
C TRP A 181 -3.18 12.85 -13.24
N ASP A 182 -2.10 12.20 -12.80
CA ASP A 182 -1.54 12.40 -11.46
C ASP A 182 -1.03 13.84 -11.28
N ALA A 183 -0.33 14.37 -12.28
CA ALA A 183 0.07 15.77 -12.31
C ALA A 183 -1.15 16.71 -12.30
N ALA A 184 -2.21 16.41 -13.07
CA ALA A 184 -3.45 17.18 -13.08
C ALA A 184 -4.06 17.32 -11.68
N LYS A 185 -4.16 16.21 -10.95
CA LYS A 185 -4.73 16.16 -9.59
C LYS A 185 -3.96 17.06 -8.62
N GLU A 186 -2.63 17.05 -8.69
CA GLU A 186 -1.80 17.92 -7.84
C GLU A 186 -1.98 19.41 -8.16
N HIS A 187 -2.12 19.77 -9.44
CA HIS A 187 -2.45 21.15 -9.83
C HIS A 187 -3.84 21.58 -9.36
N LEU A 188 -4.87 20.75 -9.55
CA LEU A 188 -6.23 21.01 -9.06
C LEU A 188 -6.28 21.21 -7.55
N LYS A 189 -5.56 20.37 -6.81
CA LYS A 189 -5.39 20.50 -5.36
C LYS A 189 -4.76 21.84 -4.97
N ARG A 190 -3.73 22.30 -5.68
CA ARG A 190 -3.12 23.62 -5.45
C ARG A 190 -4.10 24.76 -5.72
N ILE A 191 -4.91 24.67 -6.78
CA ILE A 191 -5.96 25.66 -7.08
C ILE A 191 -6.97 25.74 -5.93
N ALA A 192 -7.42 24.60 -5.41
CA ALA A 192 -8.35 24.51 -4.30
C ALA A 192 -7.76 25.08 -2.99
N ILE A 193 -6.52 24.72 -2.66
CA ILE A 193 -5.83 25.25 -1.47
C ILE A 193 -5.68 26.77 -1.56
N ARG A 194 -5.30 27.29 -2.73
CA ARG A 194 -5.15 28.75 -2.92
C ARG A 194 -6.46 29.50 -2.70
N HIS A 195 -7.57 29.00 -3.24
CA HIS A 195 -8.89 29.63 -3.05
C HIS A 195 -9.32 29.67 -1.57
N LEU A 196 -8.98 28.63 -0.81
CA LEU A 196 -9.28 28.59 0.63
C LEU A 196 -8.46 29.61 1.42
N VAL A 197 -7.21 29.86 1.03
CA VAL A 197 -6.33 30.83 1.70
C VAL A 197 -6.70 32.28 1.36
N THR A 198 -7.19 32.53 0.14
CA THR A 198 -7.52 33.88 -0.33
C THR A 198 -8.93 34.35 0.05
N LYS A 199 -9.80 33.49 0.60
CA LYS A 199 -11.16 33.88 0.98
C LYS A 199 -11.11 34.73 2.28
N PRO A 200 -11.66 35.96 2.30
CA PRO A 200 -11.84 36.67 3.56
C PRO A 200 -12.76 35.83 4.45
N GLN A 201 -12.31 35.52 5.67
CA GLN A 201 -13.20 34.90 6.65
C GLN A 201 -14.36 35.88 6.93
N PRO A 202 -15.63 35.46 6.82
CA PRO A 202 -16.73 36.31 7.23
C PRO A 202 -16.55 36.63 8.73
N MET A 203 -16.52 37.93 9.05
CA MET A 203 -16.48 38.39 10.44
C MET A 203 -17.66 37.78 11.20
N PRO A 204 -17.45 37.17 12.38
CA PRO A 204 -18.56 36.64 13.16
C PRO A 204 -19.49 37.81 13.52
N THR A 205 -20.73 37.74 13.03
CA THR A 205 -21.81 38.64 13.42
C THR A 205 -22.02 38.52 14.92
N ARG A 206 -21.57 39.52 15.70
CA ARG A 206 -21.98 39.68 17.10
C ARG A 206 -23.48 39.86 17.10
N GLY A 207 -24.21 38.82 17.52
CA GLY A 207 -25.62 38.92 17.84
C GLY A 207 -25.80 40.01 18.91
N ALA A 208 -26.55 41.04 18.58
CA ALA A 208 -27.01 42.03 19.53
C ALA A 208 -28.11 41.37 20.38
N THR A 209 -27.77 40.94 21.59
CA THR A 209 -28.77 40.68 22.65
C THR A 209 -29.07 42.01 23.33
N LEU A 210 -30.14 42.66 22.88
CA LEU A 210 -30.79 43.75 23.58
C LEU A 210 -31.84 43.17 24.53
N GLY A 211 -31.68 43.43 25.83
CA GLY A 211 -32.73 43.67 26.82
C GLY A 211 -33.66 42.51 27.21
N GLN A 212 -33.59 42.09 28.47
CA GLN A 212 -34.63 42.43 29.47
C GLN A 212 -34.20 41.90 30.85
N THR A 213 -33.92 42.84 31.76
CA THR A 213 -33.92 42.64 33.20
C THR A 213 -35.34 42.85 33.68
N ASP A 214 -35.99 41.82 34.23
CA ASP A 214 -37.17 41.99 35.05
C ASP A 214 -36.85 41.54 36.48
N GLU A 215 -36.89 42.53 37.38
CA GLU A 215 -37.11 42.36 38.81
C GLU A 215 -38.56 41.93 39.03
N HIS A 216 -38.80 40.91 39.87
CA HIS A 216 -39.63 41.03 41.08
C HIS A 216 -39.96 39.64 41.69
N THR A 217 -39.84 39.62 43.02
CA THR A 217 -40.33 38.68 44.05
C THR A 217 -39.71 37.28 44.15
#